data_AF-A0A7R9ZLH0-F1
#
_entry.id   AF-A0A7R9ZLH0-F1
#
_cell.length_a   1.000
_cell.length_b   1.000
_cell.length_c   1.000
_cell.angle_alpha   90.00
_cell.angle_beta   90.00
_cell.angle_gamma   90.00
#
_symmetry.space_group_name_H-M   'P 1'
#
loop_
_entity.id
_entity.type
_entity.pdbx_description
1 polymer ?
#
loop_
_entity_poly.entity_id
_entity_poly.type
_entity_poly.pdbx_seq_one_letter_code
_entity_poly.pdbx_strand_id
1 'polypeptide(L)'
;GKQLKFMRKLIERKYRVQLQLDTLPVLMRSKNYNYAIRGYPLGFKSPPVGGGPSKDIYLYNHLKFSVTYNDDVEGGGYHITGFDVHPVSIKHDMPAGKTQVDKRDKITSCSGMSVENDSSKYLALEDNGSPVPIVYSYDITWVRNDKLTWSDRWDVYLVASPD
;
A
#
# COMPACT_ATOMS: atom_id res chain seq x y z
N GLY A 1 -9.34 11.48 18.66
CA GLY A 1 -9.82 12.76 18.10
C GLY A 1 -10.76 12.57 16.91
N LYS A 2 -11.46 13.62 16.42
CA LYS A 2 -12.48 13.53 15.33
C LYS A 2 -11.91 12.89 14.05
N GLN A 3 -10.69 13.26 13.65
CA GLN A 3 -10.02 12.70 12.46
C GLN A 3 -9.70 11.21 12.60
N LEU A 4 -9.20 10.78 13.76
CA LEU A 4 -8.92 9.36 14.02
C LEU A 4 -10.18 8.50 13.92
N LYS A 5 -11.29 8.95 14.52
CA LYS A 5 -12.59 8.26 14.43
C LYS A 5 -13.09 8.17 13.00
N PHE A 6 -12.89 9.22 12.22
CA PHE A 6 -13.22 9.22 10.79
C PHE A 6 -12.37 8.21 10.01
N MET A 7 -11.05 8.20 10.20
CA MET A 7 -10.14 7.24 9.55
C MET A 7 -10.50 5.79 9.89
N ARG A 8 -10.72 5.49 11.18
CA ARG A 8 -11.21 4.17 11.62
C ARG A 8 -12.48 3.79 10.87
N LYS A 9 -13.49 4.66 10.84
CA LYS A 9 -14.76 4.42 10.14
C LYS A 9 -14.59 4.14 8.64
N LEU A 10 -13.65 4.80 7.96
CA LEU A 10 -13.36 4.51 6.54
C LEU A 10 -12.79 3.10 6.36
N ILE A 11 -11.86 2.69 7.23
CA ILE A 11 -11.30 1.32 7.23
C ILE A 11 -12.40 0.29 7.50
N GLU A 12 -13.27 0.54 8.47
CA GLU A 12 -14.40 -0.35 8.78
C GLU A 12 -15.37 -0.49 7.63
N ARG A 13 -15.59 0.59 6.89
CA ARG A 13 -16.43 0.62 5.69
C ARG A 13 -15.69 0.14 4.43
N LYS A 14 -14.50 -0.44 4.58
CA LYS A 14 -13.69 -1.03 3.50
C LYS A 14 -13.38 -0.04 2.37
N TYR A 15 -13.20 1.24 2.69
CA TYR A 15 -12.77 2.23 1.71
C TYR A 15 -11.41 1.84 1.13
N ARG A 16 -11.27 2.03 -0.18
CA ARG A 16 -10.05 1.75 -0.93
C ARG A 16 -9.48 3.03 -1.50
N VAL A 17 -8.16 3.12 -1.52
CA VAL A 17 -7.43 4.17 -2.21
C VAL A 17 -7.21 3.73 -3.65
N GLN A 18 -7.55 4.61 -4.58
CA GLN A 18 -7.27 4.43 -6.01
C GLN A 18 -6.08 5.32 -6.39
N LEU A 19 -5.13 4.74 -7.10
CA LEU A 19 -3.98 5.43 -7.69
C LEU A 19 -3.87 5.04 -9.15
N GLN A 20 -3.19 5.86 -9.95
CA GLN A 20 -3.02 5.63 -11.37
C GLN A 20 -1.60 6.02 -11.79
N LEU A 21 -1.01 5.24 -12.69
CA LEU A 21 0.28 5.50 -13.31
C LEU A 21 0.20 5.11 -14.79
N ASP A 22 0.57 6.03 -15.69
CA ASP A 22 0.44 5.85 -17.15
C ASP A 22 -0.90 5.22 -17.57
N THR A 23 -1.99 5.85 -17.12
CA THR A 23 -3.37 5.40 -17.33
C THR A 23 -3.78 4.10 -16.64
N LEU A 24 -2.85 3.30 -16.12
CA LEU A 24 -3.15 2.06 -15.41
C LEU A 24 -3.60 2.32 -13.97
N PRO A 25 -4.75 1.79 -13.53
CA PRO A 25 -5.12 1.85 -12.13
C PRO A 25 -4.19 0.93 -11.32
N VAL A 26 -3.90 1.27 -10.07
CA VAL A 26 -3.07 0.39 -9.22
C VAL A 26 -3.81 -0.93 -8.93
N LEU A 27 -3.10 -2.04 -8.99
CA LEU A 27 -3.62 -3.35 -8.58
C LEU A 27 -2.98 -3.83 -7.29
N MET A 28 -3.82 -4.31 -6.38
CA MET A 28 -3.40 -5.16 -5.28
C MET A 28 -3.67 -6.60 -5.70
N ARG A 29 -2.60 -7.38 -5.96
CA ARG A 29 -2.71 -8.77 -6.43
C ARG A 29 -1.95 -9.75 -5.54
N SER A 30 -2.46 -10.97 -5.44
CA SER A 30 -1.75 -12.10 -4.85
C SER A 30 -1.83 -13.31 -5.76
N LYS A 31 -0.65 -13.80 -6.19
CA LYS A 31 -0.55 -15.05 -6.95
C LYS A 31 -1.03 -16.25 -6.13
N ASN A 32 -0.71 -16.28 -4.83
CA ASN A 32 -1.04 -17.39 -3.95
C ASN A 32 -2.55 -17.51 -3.69
N TYR A 33 -3.26 -16.38 -3.64
CA TYR A 33 -4.70 -16.34 -3.39
C TYR A 33 -5.52 -16.10 -4.66
N ASN A 34 -4.86 -16.13 -5.83
CA ASN A 34 -5.46 -15.92 -7.15
C ASN A 34 -6.46 -14.75 -7.21
N TYR A 35 -6.07 -13.57 -6.71
CA TYR A 35 -6.89 -12.36 -6.81
C TYR A 35 -6.09 -11.18 -7.35
N ALA A 36 -6.78 -10.30 -8.06
CA ALA A 36 -6.33 -8.98 -8.45
C ALA A 36 -7.51 -8.02 -8.24
N ILE A 37 -7.30 -6.95 -7.49
CA ILE A 37 -8.34 -5.98 -7.17
C ILE A 37 -7.77 -4.57 -7.35
N ARG A 38 -8.56 -3.67 -7.95
CA ARG A 38 -8.18 -2.27 -8.13
C ARG A 38 -8.09 -1.53 -6.80
N GLY A 39 -7.08 -0.69 -6.68
CA GLY A 39 -6.77 0.05 -5.46
C GLY A 39 -6.29 -0.85 -4.34
N TYR A 40 -6.11 -0.27 -3.16
CA TYR A 40 -5.79 -1.01 -1.94
C TYR A 40 -6.64 -0.49 -0.77
N PRO A 41 -6.98 -1.33 0.22
CA PRO A 41 -7.75 -0.88 1.38
C PRO A 41 -6.95 0.14 2.21
N LEU A 42 -7.62 1.07 2.88
CA LEU A 42 -6.93 2.02 3.78
C LEU A 42 -6.23 1.33 4.96
N GLY A 43 -6.73 0.17 5.38
CA GLY A 43 -6.26 -0.54 6.55
C GLY A 43 -6.99 -1.87 6.72
N PHE A 44 -6.81 -2.51 7.86
CA PHE A 44 -7.46 -3.77 8.18
C PHE A 44 -7.80 -3.88 9.67
N LYS A 45 -8.72 -4.78 10.00
CA LYS A 45 -9.01 -5.17 11.38
C LYS A 45 -8.17 -6.39 11.74
N SER A 46 -7.68 -6.47 12.97
CA SER A 46 -7.08 -7.73 13.47
C SER A 46 -8.07 -8.89 13.29
N PRO A 47 -7.64 -10.14 13.09
CA PRO A 47 -8.52 -11.27 13.24
C PRO A 47 -9.14 -11.31 14.65
N PRO A 48 -10.38 -11.79 14.81
CA PRO A 48 -10.97 -12.05 16.13
C PRO A 48 -10.07 -12.99 16.95
N VAL A 49 -9.70 -12.61 18.16
CA VAL A 49 -9.04 -13.51 19.12
C VAL A 49 -10.10 -13.99 20.11
N GLY A 50 -10.26 -15.32 20.25
CA GLY A 50 -11.16 -15.90 21.25
C GLY A 50 -12.67 -15.66 21.02
N GLY A 51 -13.10 -15.47 19.77
CA GLY A 51 -14.52 -15.31 19.43
C GLY A 51 -15.13 -13.93 19.76
N GLY A 52 -14.35 -13.01 20.33
CA GLY A 52 -14.76 -11.62 20.56
C GLY A 52 -14.52 -10.72 19.34
N PRO A 53 -15.19 -9.57 19.23
CA PRO A 53 -14.93 -8.61 18.17
C PRO A 53 -13.48 -8.12 18.23
N SER A 54 -12.81 -8.12 17.08
CA SER A 54 -11.50 -7.49 16.93
C SER A 54 -11.58 -6.00 17.25
N LYS A 55 -10.76 -5.55 18.20
CA LYS A 55 -10.73 -4.15 18.64
C LYS A 55 -9.71 -3.30 17.88
N ASP A 56 -8.69 -3.96 17.34
CA ASP A 56 -7.53 -3.29 16.77
C ASP A 56 -7.74 -3.06 15.27
N ILE A 57 -7.59 -1.80 14.88
CA ILE A 57 -7.64 -1.33 13.50
C ILE A 57 -6.25 -0.84 13.16
N TYR A 58 -5.70 -1.35 12.08
CA TYR A 58 -4.36 -1.02 11.61
C TYR A 58 -4.45 -0.24 10.30
N LEU A 59 -3.54 0.72 10.13
CA LEU A 59 -3.47 1.55 8.93
C LEU A 59 -2.39 1.03 7.98
N TYR A 60 -2.72 0.92 6.70
CA TYR A 60 -1.70 0.74 5.66
C TYR A 60 -1.07 2.10 5.34
N ASN A 61 0.15 2.31 5.80
CA ASN A 61 0.88 3.58 5.67
C ASN A 61 2.22 3.44 4.94
N HIS A 62 2.62 2.23 4.58
CA HIS A 62 3.77 1.98 3.70
C HIS A 62 3.32 1.24 2.45
N LEU A 63 3.69 1.75 1.27
CA LEU A 63 3.29 1.18 -0.01
C LEU A 63 4.50 0.65 -0.77
N LYS A 64 4.49 -0.63 -1.07
CA LYS A 64 5.54 -1.24 -1.90
C LYS A 64 5.02 -1.33 -3.33
N PHE A 65 5.52 -0.48 -4.20
CA PHE A 65 5.10 -0.46 -5.60
C PHE A 65 5.99 -1.36 -6.45
N SER A 66 5.38 -2.13 -7.34
CA SER A 66 6.08 -2.79 -8.43
C SER A 66 5.61 -2.20 -9.75
N VAL A 67 6.53 -1.54 -10.44
CA VAL A 67 6.28 -0.96 -11.77
C VAL A 67 6.93 -1.87 -12.80
N THR A 68 6.10 -2.49 -13.62
CA THR A 68 6.56 -3.35 -14.71
C THR A 68 6.71 -2.51 -15.96
N TYR A 69 7.82 -2.70 -16.68
CA TYR A 69 8.12 -1.94 -17.88
C TYR A 69 8.82 -2.79 -18.95
N ASN A 70 8.82 -2.33 -20.19
CA ASN A 70 9.65 -2.83 -21.28
C ASN A 70 10.20 -1.67 -22.12
N ASP A 71 11.11 -1.97 -23.04
CA ASP A 71 11.70 -0.94 -23.90
C ASP A 71 10.72 -0.53 -25.01
N ASP A 72 10.65 0.78 -25.27
CA ASP A 72 10.03 1.31 -26.47
C ASP A 72 11.06 1.34 -27.60
N VAL A 73 11.02 0.30 -28.44
CA VAL A 73 11.98 0.07 -29.53
C VAL A 73 11.87 1.14 -30.63
N GLU A 74 10.70 1.74 -30.81
CA GLU A 74 10.45 2.73 -31.88
C GLU A 74 10.72 4.16 -31.40
N GLY A 75 10.26 4.50 -30.18
CA GLY A 75 10.39 5.86 -29.64
C GLY A 75 11.64 6.12 -28.80
N GLY A 76 12.41 5.09 -28.45
CA GLY A 76 13.63 5.23 -27.64
C GLY A 76 13.34 5.62 -26.20
N GLY A 77 12.66 4.74 -25.47
CA GLY A 77 12.26 4.97 -24.08
C GLY A 77 11.78 3.70 -23.37
N TYR A 78 10.89 3.86 -22.40
CA TYR A 78 10.27 2.74 -21.69
C TYR A 78 8.75 2.88 -21.67
N HIS A 79 8.09 1.75 -21.84
CA HIS A 79 6.66 1.62 -21.74
C HIS A 79 6.31 0.96 -20.41
N ILE A 80 5.40 1.58 -19.64
CA ILE A 80 4.88 1.00 -18.41
C ILE A 80 3.81 -0.02 -18.79
N THR A 81 3.97 -1.25 -18.32
CA THR A 81 3.07 -2.38 -18.62
C THR A 81 2.37 -2.93 -17.37
N GLY A 82 2.75 -2.49 -16.18
CA GLY A 82 2.11 -2.91 -14.94
C GLY A 82 2.32 -1.94 -13.78
N PHE A 83 1.29 -1.78 -12.94
CA PHE A 83 1.34 -0.96 -11.75
C PHE A 83 0.68 -1.68 -10.56
N ASP A 84 1.52 -2.19 -9.67
CA ASP A 84 1.10 -2.97 -8.52
C ASP A 84 1.44 -2.34 -7.20
N VAL A 85 0.65 -2.66 -6.18
CA VAL A 85 0.90 -2.28 -4.80
C VAL A 85 0.77 -3.46 -3.86
N HIS A 86 1.73 -3.57 -2.94
CA HIS A 86 1.62 -4.36 -1.73
C HIS A 86 1.61 -3.42 -0.51
N PRO A 87 0.44 -3.16 0.09
CA PRO A 87 0.34 -2.27 1.24
C PRO A 87 0.81 -2.97 2.53
N VAL A 88 1.58 -2.25 3.35
CA VAL A 88 2.12 -2.72 4.63
C VAL A 88 1.79 -1.72 5.74
N SER A 89 1.51 -2.22 6.94
CA SER A 89 1.33 -1.39 8.13
C SER A 89 2.63 -1.32 8.90
N ILE A 90 3.10 -0.12 9.22
CA ILE A 90 4.34 0.09 9.98
C ILE A 90 4.15 1.24 10.97
N LYS A 91 4.38 0.96 12.25
CA LYS A 91 4.61 1.97 13.26
C LYS A 91 6.02 2.51 13.09
N HIS A 92 6.15 3.62 12.38
CA HIS A 92 7.45 4.24 12.15
C HIS A 92 8.02 4.84 13.44
N ASP A 93 9.32 4.65 13.65
CA ASP A 93 10.09 5.40 14.65
C ASP A 93 10.13 6.87 14.23
N MET A 94 9.61 7.74 15.10
CA MET A 94 9.72 9.19 14.90
C MET A 94 11.13 9.65 15.27
N PRO A 95 11.75 10.55 14.48
CA PRO A 95 13.01 11.16 14.87
C PRO A 95 12.89 11.82 16.24
N ALA A 96 13.92 11.68 17.08
CA ALA A 96 13.91 12.20 18.44
C ALA A 96 13.59 13.71 18.46
N GLY A 97 12.62 14.11 19.28
CA GLY A 97 12.20 15.51 19.42
C GLY A 97 11.34 16.06 18.28
N LYS A 98 10.94 15.22 17.30
CA LYS A 98 10.08 15.65 16.19
C LYS A 98 8.66 15.10 16.32
N THR A 99 7.69 15.94 15.96
CA THR A 99 6.27 15.58 15.81
C THR A 99 5.85 15.37 14.35
N GLN A 100 6.74 15.69 13.41
CA GLN A 100 6.57 15.53 11.96
C GLN A 100 7.88 15.07 11.33
N VAL A 101 7.79 14.42 10.17
CA VAL A 101 8.96 13.96 9.40
C VAL A 101 9.08 14.77 8.12
N ASP A 102 10.31 15.10 7.76
CA ASP A 102 10.67 15.81 6.54
C ASP A 102 11.38 14.87 5.57
N LYS A 103 11.47 15.27 4.29
CA LYS A 103 12.15 14.47 3.24
C LYS A 103 13.62 14.15 3.53
N ARG A 104 14.26 14.90 4.43
CA ARG A 104 15.67 14.73 4.81
C ARG A 104 15.85 13.82 6.03
N ASP A 105 14.77 13.54 6.75
CA ASP A 105 14.82 12.69 7.92
C ASP A 105 15.05 11.24 7.51
N LYS A 106 16.00 10.58 8.18
CA LYS A 106 16.24 9.15 7.99
C LYS A 106 15.33 8.39 8.94
N ILE A 107 14.40 7.65 8.37
CA ILE A 107 13.50 6.75 9.11
C ILE A 107 14.07 5.33 9.02
N THR A 108 14.50 4.78 10.14
CA THR A 108 15.14 3.46 10.24
C THR A 108 14.16 2.30 10.12
N SER A 109 12.91 2.51 10.58
CA SER A 109 11.84 1.50 10.52
C SER A 109 11.47 1.05 9.10
N CYS A 110 11.91 1.77 8.06
CA CYS A 110 11.82 1.36 6.66
C CYS A 110 13.12 1.55 5.87
N SER A 111 14.28 1.57 6.54
CA SER A 111 15.57 1.69 5.86
C SER A 111 16.00 0.33 5.30
N GLY A 112 15.55 0.01 4.10
CA GLY A 112 15.91 -1.21 3.37
C GLY A 112 14.86 -1.54 2.31
N MET A 113 15.28 -2.13 1.19
CA MET A 113 14.37 -2.48 0.07
C MET A 113 13.29 -3.51 0.44
N SER A 114 13.32 -4.07 1.65
CA SER A 114 12.32 -5.01 2.12
C SER A 114 11.84 -4.64 3.52
N VAL A 115 10.87 -3.72 3.59
CA VAL A 115 9.97 -3.73 4.76
C VAL A 115 9.26 -5.08 4.79
N GLU A 116 9.45 -5.81 5.89
CA GLU A 116 8.74 -7.04 6.21
C GLU A 116 7.37 -6.74 6.82
N ASN A 117 6.38 -7.55 6.46
CA ASN A 117 5.04 -7.47 7.01
C ASN A 117 4.98 -8.16 8.38
N ASP A 118 5.53 -7.50 9.40
CA ASP A 118 5.66 -7.97 10.77
C ASP A 118 4.53 -7.43 11.65
N SER A 119 3.70 -8.34 12.20
CA SER A 119 2.54 -7.97 13.00
C SER A 119 2.85 -7.23 14.29
N SER A 120 4.06 -7.41 14.85
CA SER A 120 4.51 -6.68 16.04
C SER A 120 4.78 -5.19 15.75
N LYS A 121 4.94 -4.84 14.47
CA LYS A 121 5.26 -3.49 14.00
C LYS A 121 4.07 -2.77 13.38
N TYR A 122 2.87 -3.33 13.38
CA TYR A 122 1.72 -2.68 12.76
C TYR A 122 1.33 -1.37 13.47
N LEU A 123 0.90 -0.38 12.68
CA LEU A 123 0.43 0.91 13.17
C LEU A 123 -1.03 0.80 13.62
N ALA A 124 -1.24 0.55 14.91
CA ALA A 124 -2.56 0.55 15.53
C ALA A 124 -3.14 1.97 15.64
N LEU A 125 -4.39 2.14 15.21
CA LEU A 125 -5.16 3.38 15.33
C LEU A 125 -5.89 3.45 16.68
N GLU A 126 -5.17 3.42 17.79
CA GLU A 126 -5.73 3.38 19.15
C GLU A 126 -6.61 4.61 19.46
N ASP A 127 -7.87 4.39 19.85
CA ASP A 127 -8.79 5.47 20.27
C ASP A 127 -8.79 5.65 21.79
N ASN A 128 -7.60 5.82 22.38
CA ASN A 128 -7.39 6.02 23.82
C ASN A 128 -7.33 7.52 24.22
N GLY A 129 -7.65 8.42 23.30
CA GLY A 129 -7.59 9.87 23.51
C GLY A 129 -6.27 10.52 23.09
N SER A 130 -5.20 9.74 22.88
CA SER A 130 -3.91 10.27 22.42
C SER A 130 -3.88 10.54 20.91
N PRO A 131 -3.09 11.52 20.43
CA PRO A 131 -2.79 11.65 19.02
C PRO A 131 -2.02 10.42 18.52
N VAL A 132 -2.38 9.92 17.33
CA VAL A 132 -1.64 8.86 16.65
C VAL A 132 -0.78 9.50 15.56
N PRO A 133 0.56 9.56 15.71
CA PRO A 133 1.43 10.05 14.65
C PRO A 133 1.42 9.05 13.49
N ILE A 134 1.18 9.54 12.28
CA ILE A 134 1.15 8.73 11.06
C ILE A 134 2.22 9.27 10.12
N VAL A 135 3.13 8.40 9.72
CA VAL A 135 4.09 8.67 8.65
C VAL A 135 3.72 7.80 7.45
N TYR A 136 3.60 8.42 6.28
CA TYR A 136 3.42 7.69 5.03
C TYR A 136 4.77 7.52 4.34
N SER A 137 5.03 6.33 3.83
CA SER A 137 6.25 6.01 3.10
C SER A 137 5.96 5.03 1.96
N TYR A 138 6.91 4.88 1.04
CA TYR A 138 6.79 3.93 -0.06
C TYR A 138 8.16 3.51 -0.57
N ASP A 139 8.20 2.35 -1.23
CA ASP A 139 9.32 1.92 -2.07
C ASP A 139 8.83 1.60 -3.49
N ILE A 140 9.73 1.66 -4.45
CA ILE A 140 9.44 1.35 -5.86
C ILE A 140 10.45 0.33 -6.34
N THR A 141 9.94 -0.80 -6.83
CA THR A 141 10.71 -1.81 -7.56
C THR A 141 10.37 -1.75 -9.03
N TRP A 142 11.38 -1.57 -9.88
CA TRP A 142 11.24 -1.61 -11.33
C TRP A 142 11.50 -3.02 -11.85
N VAL A 143 10.55 -3.58 -12.60
CA VAL A 143 10.61 -4.95 -13.11
C VAL A 143 10.54 -4.93 -14.63
N ARG A 144 11.63 -5.32 -15.29
CA ARG A 144 11.63 -5.46 -16.76
C ARG A 144 10.84 -6.71 -17.15
N ASN A 145 9.93 -6.58 -18.12
CA ASN A 145 9.16 -7.69 -18.68
C ASN A 145 8.84 -7.47 -20.16
N ASP A 146 9.66 -8.05 -21.03
CA ASP A 146 9.50 -7.92 -22.48
C ASP A 146 8.43 -8.86 -23.07
N LYS A 147 7.82 -9.72 -22.25
CA LYS A 147 6.79 -10.66 -22.71
C LYS A 147 5.40 -10.05 -22.80
N LEU A 148 5.14 -8.96 -22.09
CA LEU A 148 3.86 -8.25 -22.11
C LEU A 148 4.01 -7.04 -23.01
N THR A 149 3.21 -6.95 -24.07
CA THR A 149 3.24 -5.78 -24.96
C THR A 149 2.58 -4.57 -24.28
N TRP A 150 2.92 -3.36 -24.72
CA TRP A 150 2.27 -2.16 -24.21
C TRP A 150 0.79 -2.10 -24.59
N SER A 151 0.38 -2.65 -25.73
CA SER A 151 -1.02 -2.68 -26.18
C SER A 151 -1.88 -3.61 -25.31
N ASP A 152 -1.34 -4.73 -24.85
CA ASP A 152 -2.07 -5.75 -24.07
C ASP A 152 -2.05 -5.45 -22.56
N ARG A 153 -1.44 -4.34 -22.14
CA ARG A 153 -1.23 -4.03 -20.72
C ARG A 153 -2.53 -3.89 -19.93
N TRP A 154 -3.65 -3.62 -20.59
CA TRP A 154 -4.95 -3.46 -19.95
C TRP A 154 -5.64 -4.79 -19.60
N ASP A 155 -5.26 -5.92 -20.21
CA ASP A 155 -5.97 -7.19 -20.10
C ASP A 155 -6.08 -7.67 -18.64
N VAL A 156 -5.00 -7.51 -17.87
CA VAL A 156 -4.95 -7.89 -16.45
C VAL A 156 -5.93 -7.06 -15.59
N TYR A 157 -6.26 -5.84 -16.02
CA TYR A 157 -7.11 -4.92 -15.28
C TYR A 157 -8.59 -5.08 -15.61
N LEU A 158 -8.92 -5.73 -16.74
CA LEU A 158 -10.30 -6.07 -17.11
C LEU A 158 -10.84 -7.24 -16.30
N VAL A 159 -9.97 -8.19 -15.90
CA VAL A 159 -10.35 -9.37 -15.08
C VAL A 159 -10.50 -9.01 -13.59
N ALA A 160 -9.84 -7.96 -13.12
CA ALA A 160 -9.81 -7.53 -11.72
C ALA A 160 -11.11 -6.86 -11.20
N SER A 161 -12.22 -7.02 -11.92
CA SER A 161 -13.55 -6.52 -11.59
C SER A 161 -14.51 -7.68 -11.30
N PRO A 162 -14.52 -8.25 -10.08
CA PRO A 162 -15.70 -8.97 -9.63
C PRO A 162 -16.78 -7.94 -9.30
N ASP A 163 -18.01 -8.18 -9.77
CA ASP A 163 -19.21 -7.42 -9.40
C ASP A 163 -19.41 -7.32 -7.87
#